data_AF-A0A823IUD3-F1
#
_entry.id   AF-A0A823IUD3-F1
#
_cell.length_a   1.000
_cell.length_b   1.000
_cell.length_c   1.000
_cell.angle_alpha   90.00
_cell.angle_beta   90.00
_cell.angle_gamma   90.00
#
_symmetry.space_group_name_H-M   'P 1'
#
loop_
_entity.id
_entity.type
_entity.pdbx_description
1 polymer ?
#
loop_
_entity_poly.entity_id
_entity_poly.type
_entity_poly.pdbx_seq_one_letter_code
_entity_poly.pdbx_strand_id
1 'polypeptide(L)'
;MTVWEILKIEKTTDKRAIKRAYAKALKYTHPDDDPVAFQKLKESFDIALKYQEFDWDIDDFEPIVYTVSADEQTAESPQWELEPPEIEEKQPSFIEQVNVVFANFNERINIEVWRDLFQKDSLFSLDGYDSEKAYIANFISENAMFLPKEVIKLAFELYSLDEIVLNSFNERLAIKLRNAKNLPPFSFEALQNLDEELRNTFIMTRYAAYTCLERRGIESYIKRAKVIFASDPDLELIDIISSTGKLNQATILKRINQFIEKNPENPTARMYRLFLNQKMKNPINIEDLEYALLDTYFSVPKENELFDDIIFHVDKNKLLGFIYFDLKKYPIAYSYLIKATDTSMKSVRDRIAFCLKLDLKREKETTKNKLRIKDIWTELSFYSIFTYELLVLKTQKKKVIGILFSLARLAILLMLFTGIFADDLDFWRGFWVLFFSITIGVHLLFRKNVWVKYRDENREEYYRSKFANIK
;
A
#
# COMPACT_ATOMS: atom_id res chain seq x y z
N MET A 1 -29.51 -6.19 5.98
CA MET A 1 -30.03 -7.27 6.84
C MET A 1 -29.08 -8.45 6.70
N THR A 2 -28.65 -9.04 7.80
CA THR A 2 -27.73 -10.18 7.78
C THR A 2 -28.45 -11.48 7.42
N VAL A 3 -27.71 -12.47 6.93
CA VAL A 3 -28.23 -13.82 6.61
C VAL A 3 -29.01 -14.42 7.79
N TRP A 4 -28.53 -14.18 9.01
CA TRP A 4 -29.08 -14.67 10.26
C TRP A 4 -30.38 -13.96 10.64
N GLU A 5 -30.48 -12.64 10.39
CA GLU A 5 -31.71 -11.86 10.57
C GLU A 5 -32.83 -12.31 9.61
N ILE A 6 -32.49 -12.63 8.36
CA ILE A 6 -33.46 -13.12 7.35
C ILE A 6 -33.99 -14.51 7.73
N LEU A 7 -33.10 -15.40 8.20
CA LEU A 7 -33.48 -16.72 8.70
C LEU A 7 -34.08 -16.69 10.13
N LYS A 8 -34.05 -15.54 10.81
CA LYS A 8 -34.52 -15.32 12.19
C LYS A 8 -33.92 -16.30 13.19
N ILE A 9 -32.61 -16.54 13.08
CA ILE A 9 -31.83 -17.39 13.98
C ILE A 9 -30.52 -16.69 14.36
N GLU A 10 -29.87 -17.12 15.44
CA GLU A 10 -28.51 -16.70 15.75
C GLU A 10 -27.48 -17.36 14.81
N LYS A 11 -26.32 -16.73 14.64
CA LYS A 11 -25.18 -17.24 13.86
C LYS A 11 -24.80 -18.64 14.36
N THR A 12 -24.83 -19.63 13.47
CA THR A 12 -24.61 -21.04 13.85
C THR A 12 -24.05 -21.88 12.69
N THR A 13 -23.31 -22.94 13.02
CA THR A 13 -22.83 -23.95 12.06
C THR A 13 -23.68 -25.23 12.08
N ASP A 14 -24.77 -25.30 12.87
CA ASP A 14 -25.65 -26.47 12.91
C ASP A 14 -26.58 -26.53 11.67
N LYS A 15 -26.24 -27.44 10.75
CA LYS A 15 -27.02 -27.76 9.54
C LYS A 15 -28.50 -28.04 9.81
N ARG A 16 -28.82 -28.69 10.93
CA ARG A 16 -30.21 -29.03 11.28
C ARG A 16 -30.98 -27.79 11.73
N ALA A 17 -30.33 -26.84 12.39
CA ALA A 17 -30.95 -25.58 12.80
C ALA A 17 -31.26 -24.71 11.57
N ILE A 18 -30.30 -24.56 10.65
CA ILE A 18 -30.43 -23.77 9.42
C ILE A 18 -31.57 -24.31 8.52
N LYS A 19 -31.61 -25.63 8.28
CA LYS A 19 -32.69 -26.26 7.49
C LYS A 19 -34.07 -26.09 8.12
N ARG A 20 -34.16 -26.14 9.46
CA ARG A 20 -35.42 -25.93 10.18
C ARG A 20 -35.89 -24.47 10.09
N ALA A 21 -34.96 -23.52 10.20
CA ALA A 21 -35.25 -22.10 10.08
C ALA A 21 -35.78 -21.75 8.68
N TYR A 22 -35.10 -22.23 7.63
CA TYR A 22 -35.53 -22.07 6.25
C TYR A 22 -36.91 -22.69 6.00
N ALA A 23 -37.14 -23.94 6.42
CA ALA A 23 -38.44 -24.60 6.26
C ALA A 23 -39.58 -23.89 7.02
N LYS A 24 -39.27 -23.19 8.13
CA LYS A 24 -40.25 -22.40 8.87
C LYS A 24 -40.57 -21.09 8.16
N ALA A 25 -39.57 -20.42 7.59
CA ALA A 25 -39.75 -19.18 6.84
C ALA A 25 -40.46 -19.43 5.48
N LEU A 26 -40.17 -20.56 4.83
CA LEU A 26 -40.78 -20.96 3.55
C LEU A 26 -42.31 -21.11 3.62
N LYS A 27 -42.87 -21.33 4.81
CA LYS A 27 -44.32 -21.43 5.03
C LYS A 27 -45.06 -20.09 4.91
N TYR A 28 -44.33 -18.98 4.94
CA TYR A 28 -44.89 -17.63 4.94
C TYR A 28 -44.37 -16.79 3.77
N THR A 29 -43.46 -17.35 2.97
CA THR A 29 -42.84 -16.67 1.83
C THR A 29 -43.00 -17.59 0.63
N HIS A 30 -44.15 -17.48 -0.04
CA HIS A 30 -44.47 -18.29 -1.20
C HIS A 30 -43.94 -17.63 -2.48
N PRO A 31 -43.36 -18.40 -3.42
CA PRO A 31 -42.80 -17.88 -4.67
C PRO A 31 -43.78 -17.05 -5.49
N ASP A 32 -45.07 -17.41 -5.42
CA ASP A 32 -46.14 -16.80 -6.21
C ASP A 32 -46.68 -15.49 -5.60
N ASP A 33 -46.46 -15.27 -4.30
CA ASP A 33 -46.97 -14.10 -3.56
C ASP A 33 -45.93 -12.98 -3.46
N ASP A 34 -44.64 -13.33 -3.27
CA ASP A 34 -43.52 -12.37 -3.20
C ASP A 34 -42.22 -13.04 -3.70
N PRO A 35 -41.94 -12.97 -5.02
CA PRO A 35 -40.79 -13.63 -5.61
C PRO A 35 -39.46 -13.07 -5.10
N VAL A 36 -39.41 -11.77 -4.77
CA VAL A 36 -38.20 -11.09 -4.27
C VAL A 36 -37.90 -11.53 -2.83
N ALA A 37 -38.91 -11.65 -1.97
CA ALA A 37 -38.72 -12.17 -0.62
C ALA A 37 -38.35 -13.66 -0.61
N PHE A 38 -38.94 -14.46 -1.51
CA PHE A 38 -38.60 -15.87 -1.66
C PHE A 38 -37.14 -16.05 -2.10
N GLN A 39 -36.71 -15.26 -3.08
CA GLN A 39 -35.33 -15.28 -3.56
C GLN A 39 -34.35 -14.91 -2.44
N LYS A 40 -34.60 -13.82 -1.71
CA LYS A 40 -33.76 -13.42 -0.56
C LYS A 40 -33.69 -14.50 0.54
N LEU A 41 -34.80 -15.19 0.80
CA LEU A 41 -34.85 -16.28 1.76
C LEU A 41 -34.04 -17.50 1.28
N LYS A 42 -34.14 -17.84 -0.01
CA LYS A 42 -33.42 -18.94 -0.64
C LYS A 42 -31.91 -18.68 -0.66
N GLU A 43 -31.50 -17.48 -1.04
CA GLU A 43 -30.11 -17.03 -1.04
C GLU A 43 -29.51 -17.05 0.37
N SER A 44 -30.24 -16.52 1.36
CA SER A 44 -29.79 -16.54 2.77
C SER A 44 -29.60 -17.96 3.29
N PHE A 45 -30.49 -18.89 2.91
CA PHE A 45 -30.35 -20.30 3.26
C PHE A 45 -29.14 -20.97 2.61
N ASP A 46 -28.90 -20.71 1.33
CA ASP A 46 -27.77 -21.28 0.60
C ASP A 46 -26.43 -20.71 1.11
N ILE A 47 -26.39 -19.43 1.48
CA ILE A 47 -25.23 -18.78 2.13
C ILE A 47 -25.00 -19.38 3.53
N ALA A 48 -26.05 -19.56 4.35
CA ALA A 48 -25.91 -20.19 5.67
C ALA A 48 -25.45 -21.66 5.58
N LEU A 49 -25.85 -22.40 4.54
CA LEU A 49 -25.34 -23.75 4.28
C LEU A 49 -23.88 -23.75 3.80
N LYS A 50 -23.46 -22.78 2.99
CA LYS A 50 -22.05 -22.62 2.59
C LYS A 50 -21.16 -22.21 3.77
N TYR A 51 -21.69 -21.40 4.70
CA TYR A 51 -21.05 -21.06 5.98
C TYR A 51 -20.79 -22.30 6.86
N GLN A 52 -21.67 -23.30 6.80
CA GLN A 52 -21.51 -24.58 7.50
C GLN A 52 -20.37 -25.45 6.95
N GLU A 53 -19.93 -25.21 5.71
CA GLU A 53 -18.85 -25.97 5.05
C GLU A 53 -17.48 -25.29 5.15
N PHE A 54 -17.45 -24.00 5.48
CA PHE A 54 -16.23 -23.22 5.58
C PHE A 54 -16.37 -22.18 6.70
N ASP A 55 -15.48 -22.24 7.68
CA ASP A 55 -15.41 -21.28 8.79
C ASP A 55 -14.88 -19.92 8.26
N TRP A 56 -15.76 -19.14 7.65
CA TRP A 56 -15.48 -17.80 7.15
C TRP A 56 -15.86 -16.77 8.22
N ASP A 57 -14.92 -15.99 8.75
CA ASP A 57 -15.25 -14.67 9.28
C ASP A 57 -15.34 -13.68 8.09
N ILE A 58 -16.53 -13.59 7.49
CA ILE A 58 -16.90 -12.55 6.53
C ILE A 58 -17.78 -11.56 7.27
N ASP A 59 -17.19 -10.59 7.97
CA ASP A 59 -17.89 -9.37 8.38
C ASP A 59 -17.48 -8.14 7.53
N ASP A 60 -16.59 -8.29 6.54
CA ASP A 60 -16.09 -7.15 5.71
C ASP A 60 -16.28 -7.28 4.19
N PHE A 61 -16.99 -8.30 3.69
CA PHE A 61 -17.24 -8.44 2.25
C PHE A 61 -18.73 -8.63 1.96
N GLU A 62 -19.40 -7.54 1.57
CA GLU A 62 -20.70 -7.62 0.90
C GLU A 62 -20.49 -8.09 -0.55
N PRO A 63 -21.13 -9.19 -1.00
CA PRO A 63 -21.17 -9.55 -2.40
C PRO A 63 -22.15 -8.62 -3.13
N ILE A 64 -21.66 -7.86 -4.11
CA ILE A 64 -22.50 -7.09 -5.04
C ILE A 64 -23.12 -8.08 -6.03
N VAL A 65 -24.43 -8.26 -5.94
CA VAL A 65 -25.23 -8.92 -6.97
C VAL A 65 -25.53 -7.88 -8.06
N TYR A 66 -25.03 -8.10 -9.27
CA TYR A 66 -25.52 -7.38 -10.45
C TYR A 66 -26.89 -7.95 -10.83
N THR A 67 -27.96 -7.20 -10.59
CA THR A 67 -29.25 -7.43 -11.25
C THR A 67 -29.32 -6.53 -12.48
N VAL A 68 -29.23 -7.12 -13.67
CA VAL A 68 -29.79 -6.49 -14.87
C VAL A 68 -31.30 -6.65 -14.74
N SER A 69 -32.00 -5.58 -14.42
CA SER A 69 -33.46 -5.54 -14.45
C SER A 69 -33.90 -5.57 -15.92
N ALA A 70 -34.24 -6.75 -16.41
CA ALA A 70 -35.15 -6.87 -17.55
C ALA A 70 -36.57 -6.69 -16.99
N ASP A 71 -37.13 -5.50 -17.15
CA ASP A 71 -38.53 -5.25 -16.85
C ASP A 71 -39.39 -5.94 -17.93
N GLU A 72 -39.82 -7.18 -17.66
CA GLU A 72 -41.01 -7.75 -18.27
C GLU A 72 -42.23 -7.24 -17.50
N GLN A 73 -42.86 -6.17 -18.00
CA GLN A 73 -44.22 -5.81 -17.62
C GLN A 73 -45.21 -6.32 -18.67
N THR A 74 -45.82 -7.47 -18.39
CA THR A 74 -47.15 -7.81 -18.90
C THR A 74 -48.18 -6.87 -18.28
N ALA A 75 -48.79 -6.01 -19.09
CA ALA A 75 -50.05 -5.34 -18.78
C ALA A 75 -50.92 -5.29 -20.04
N GLU A 76 -52.19 -5.65 -19.87
CA GLU A 76 -53.23 -5.83 -20.89
C GLU A 76 -53.54 -4.56 -21.69
N SER A 77 -53.95 -4.78 -22.96
CA SER A 77 -54.13 -3.78 -24.01
C SER A 77 -55.25 -2.75 -23.78
N PRO A 78 -54.99 -1.47 -24.11
CA PRO A 78 -55.98 -0.57 -24.72
C PRO A 78 -55.67 -0.41 -26.21
N GLN A 79 -56.66 -0.74 -27.04
CA GLN A 79 -56.59 -0.60 -28.49
C GLN A 79 -56.72 0.88 -28.90
N TRP A 80 -55.61 1.52 -29.25
CA TRP A 80 -55.57 2.73 -30.06
C TRP A 80 -54.54 2.56 -31.18
N GLU A 81 -55.01 2.60 -32.43
CA GLU A 81 -54.16 2.66 -33.62
C GLU A 81 -53.37 3.96 -33.60
N LEU A 82 -52.06 3.86 -33.35
CA LEU A 82 -51.09 4.92 -33.54
C LEU A 82 -50.03 4.38 -34.52
N GLU A 83 -49.72 5.19 -35.53
CA GLU A 83 -48.73 4.92 -36.56
C GLU A 83 -47.37 4.55 -35.94
N PRO A 84 -46.56 3.67 -36.58
CA PRO A 84 -45.34 3.15 -35.95
C PRO A 84 -44.37 4.29 -35.64
N PRO A 85 -43.88 4.42 -34.39
CA PRO A 85 -42.81 5.35 -34.10
C PRO A 85 -41.54 4.86 -34.77
N GLU A 86 -40.84 5.75 -35.48
CA GLU A 86 -39.45 5.54 -35.86
C GLU A 86 -38.64 5.28 -34.59
N ILE A 87 -38.11 4.07 -34.42
CA ILE A 87 -37.19 3.73 -33.34
C ILE A 87 -35.87 4.41 -33.69
N GLU A 88 -35.64 5.62 -33.17
CA GLU A 88 -34.29 6.19 -33.13
C GLU A 88 -33.43 5.28 -32.24
N GLU A 89 -32.46 4.59 -32.85
CA GLU A 89 -31.42 3.83 -32.15
C GLU A 89 -30.60 4.79 -31.26
N LYS A 90 -31.04 4.97 -30.01
CA LYS A 90 -30.35 5.81 -29.04
C LYS A 90 -29.02 5.16 -28.70
N GLN A 91 -27.91 5.86 -28.99
CA GLN A 91 -26.56 5.40 -28.65
C GLN A 91 -26.48 5.09 -27.15
N PRO A 92 -25.84 3.98 -26.74
CA PRO A 92 -25.71 3.62 -25.32
C PRO A 92 -24.96 4.73 -24.58
N SER A 93 -25.46 5.10 -23.41
CA SER A 93 -24.79 6.05 -22.53
C SER A 93 -23.39 5.57 -22.13
N PHE A 94 -22.50 6.50 -21.77
CA PHE A 94 -21.16 6.16 -21.28
C PHE A 94 -21.19 5.10 -20.17
N ILE A 95 -22.12 5.23 -19.22
CA ILE A 95 -22.31 4.30 -18.10
C ILE A 95 -22.66 2.89 -18.61
N GLU A 96 -23.55 2.78 -19.59
CA GLU A 96 -23.91 1.49 -20.20
C GLU A 96 -22.71 0.88 -20.94
N GLN A 97 -21.95 1.69 -21.67
CA GLN A 97 -20.74 1.23 -22.36
C GLN A 97 -19.70 0.67 -21.38
N VAL A 98 -19.46 1.36 -20.26
CA VAL A 98 -18.56 0.86 -19.18
C VAL A 98 -19.05 -0.48 -18.63
N ASN A 99 -20.34 -0.62 -18.36
CA ASN A 99 -20.91 -1.85 -17.82
C ASN A 99 -20.84 -3.01 -18.82
N VAL A 100 -21.07 -2.75 -20.12
CA VAL A 100 -20.95 -3.76 -21.19
C VAL A 100 -19.51 -4.28 -21.30
N VAL A 101 -18.53 -3.37 -21.33
CA VAL A 101 -17.10 -3.75 -21.37
C VAL A 101 -16.70 -4.53 -20.11
N PHE A 102 -17.21 -4.13 -18.95
CA PHE A 102 -16.93 -4.83 -17.69
C PHE A 102 -17.55 -6.24 -17.63
N ALA A 103 -18.74 -6.42 -18.19
CA ALA A 103 -19.42 -7.72 -18.23
C ALA A 103 -18.71 -8.72 -19.15
N ASN A 104 -18.15 -8.25 -20.27
CA ASN A 104 -17.37 -9.11 -21.17
C ASN A 104 -15.94 -9.28 -20.66
N PHE A 105 -15.60 -10.46 -20.13
CA PHE A 105 -14.27 -10.69 -19.56
C PHE A 105 -13.11 -10.39 -20.52
N ASN A 106 -13.24 -10.74 -21.80
CA ASN A 106 -12.15 -10.58 -22.76
C ASN A 106 -11.90 -9.10 -23.07
N GLU A 107 -12.95 -8.31 -23.11
CA GLU A 107 -12.87 -6.85 -23.25
C GLU A 107 -12.39 -6.20 -21.95
N ARG A 108 -12.89 -6.65 -20.80
CA ARG A 108 -12.51 -6.18 -19.47
C ARG A 108 -11.00 -6.23 -19.24
N ILE A 109 -10.32 -7.27 -19.71
CA ILE A 109 -8.87 -7.43 -19.52
C ILE A 109 -8.03 -6.70 -20.58
N ASN A 110 -8.66 -6.17 -21.63
CA ASN A 110 -7.96 -5.53 -22.74
C ASN A 110 -7.88 -4.01 -22.52
N ILE A 111 -6.68 -3.52 -22.23
CA ILE A 111 -6.42 -2.10 -21.98
C ILE A 111 -6.82 -1.18 -23.14
N GLU A 112 -6.69 -1.62 -24.39
CA GLU A 112 -6.98 -0.78 -25.55
C GLU A 112 -8.48 -0.52 -25.70
N VAL A 113 -9.33 -1.48 -25.29
CA VAL A 113 -10.80 -1.26 -25.24
C VAL A 113 -11.14 -0.14 -24.27
N TRP A 114 -10.54 -0.16 -23.07
CA TRP A 114 -10.73 0.89 -22.07
C TRP A 114 -10.16 2.24 -22.51
N ARG A 115 -9.02 2.24 -23.20
CA ARG A 115 -8.42 3.45 -23.76
C ARG A 115 -9.35 4.10 -24.77
N ASP A 116 -9.88 3.32 -25.71
CA ASP A 116 -10.82 3.81 -26.70
C ASP A 116 -12.11 4.32 -26.04
N LEU A 117 -12.64 3.60 -25.05
CA LEU A 117 -13.84 3.98 -24.32
C LEU A 117 -13.66 5.32 -23.58
N PHE A 118 -12.58 5.47 -22.80
CA PHE A 118 -12.34 6.68 -22.02
C PHE A 118 -11.94 7.89 -22.89
N GLN A 119 -11.38 7.66 -24.09
CA GLN A 119 -11.00 8.75 -24.99
C GLN A 119 -12.16 9.23 -25.87
N LYS A 120 -13.17 8.39 -26.15
CA LYS A 120 -14.31 8.73 -27.01
C LYS A 120 -15.23 9.81 -26.42
N ASP A 121 -15.34 9.92 -25.10
CA ASP A 121 -16.26 10.84 -24.42
C ASP A 121 -15.63 12.13 -23.87
N SER A 122 -14.34 12.38 -24.15
CA SER A 122 -13.62 13.59 -23.70
C SER A 122 -14.14 14.95 -24.24
N LEU A 123 -15.28 15.01 -24.93
CA LEU A 123 -15.62 16.17 -25.78
C LEU A 123 -16.88 16.97 -25.45
N PHE A 124 -17.73 16.63 -24.47
CA PHE A 124 -18.98 17.40 -24.29
C PHE A 124 -19.36 17.72 -22.83
N SER A 125 -19.23 19.03 -22.52
CA SER A 125 -19.68 19.77 -21.31
C SER A 125 -18.89 19.58 -20.01
N LEU A 126 -18.58 20.69 -19.35
CA LEU A 126 -17.94 20.73 -18.01
C LEU A 126 -18.78 19.98 -16.96
N ASP A 127 -20.10 19.96 -17.10
CA ASP A 127 -21.02 19.28 -16.19
C ASP A 127 -21.00 17.74 -16.37
N GLY A 128 -20.74 17.26 -17.58
CA GLY A 128 -20.60 15.83 -17.88
C GLY A 128 -19.36 15.21 -17.25
N TYR A 129 -18.22 15.92 -17.34
CA TYR A 129 -16.93 15.44 -16.82
C TYR A 129 -16.97 15.16 -15.31
N ASP A 130 -17.59 16.02 -14.51
CA ASP A 130 -17.69 15.80 -13.05
C ASP A 130 -18.58 14.59 -12.72
N SER A 131 -19.63 14.37 -13.48
CA SER A 131 -20.52 13.21 -13.32
C SER A 131 -19.85 11.89 -13.70
N GLU A 132 -19.10 11.88 -14.81
CA GLU A 132 -18.32 10.72 -15.26
C GLU A 132 -17.17 10.42 -14.30
N LYS A 133 -16.44 11.44 -13.86
CA LYS A 133 -15.39 11.31 -12.86
C LYS A 133 -15.92 10.72 -11.56
N ALA A 134 -17.07 11.19 -11.08
CA ALA A 134 -17.72 10.63 -9.89
C ALA A 134 -18.15 9.17 -10.10
N TYR A 135 -18.72 8.85 -11.27
CA TYR A 135 -19.09 7.47 -11.62
C TYR A 135 -17.88 6.55 -11.67
N ILE A 136 -16.83 6.92 -12.41
CA ILE A 136 -15.59 6.13 -12.54
C ILE A 136 -14.90 5.96 -11.19
N ALA A 137 -14.88 6.99 -10.34
CA ALA A 137 -14.36 6.87 -8.98
C ALA A 137 -15.09 5.78 -8.18
N ASN A 138 -16.43 5.77 -8.21
CA ASN A 138 -17.22 4.75 -7.53
C ASN A 138 -17.02 3.37 -8.18
N PHE A 139 -17.07 3.29 -9.51
CA PHE A 139 -16.87 2.06 -10.28
C PHE A 139 -15.53 1.39 -9.95
N ILE A 140 -14.43 2.15 -9.97
CA ILE A 140 -13.10 1.64 -9.60
C ILE A 140 -13.08 1.23 -8.13
N SER A 141 -13.67 2.01 -7.23
CA SER A 141 -13.66 1.71 -5.80
C SER A 141 -14.34 0.37 -5.46
N GLU A 142 -15.34 -0.06 -6.25
CA GLU A 142 -16.05 -1.31 -6.03
C GLU A 142 -15.49 -2.48 -6.86
N ASN A 143 -14.94 -2.21 -8.05
CA ASN A 143 -14.58 -3.25 -9.03
C ASN A 143 -13.08 -3.46 -9.25
N ALA A 144 -12.20 -2.71 -8.57
CA ALA A 144 -10.75 -2.74 -8.81
C ALA A 144 -10.12 -4.14 -8.77
N MET A 145 -10.65 -5.06 -7.95
CA MET A 145 -10.13 -6.44 -7.87
C MET A 145 -10.30 -7.24 -9.17
N PHE A 146 -11.30 -6.89 -9.98
CA PHE A 146 -11.66 -7.59 -11.21
C PHE A 146 -11.11 -6.91 -12.46
N LEU A 147 -10.31 -5.86 -12.29
CA LEU A 147 -9.72 -5.06 -13.37
C LEU A 147 -8.19 -5.22 -13.39
N PRO A 148 -7.57 -5.28 -14.58
CA PRO A 148 -6.13 -5.16 -14.70
C PRO A 148 -5.62 -3.85 -14.09
N LYS A 149 -4.43 -3.89 -13.50
CA LYS A 149 -3.84 -2.71 -12.85
C LYS A 149 -3.63 -1.57 -13.82
N GLU A 150 -3.36 -1.89 -15.08
CA GLU A 150 -3.15 -0.95 -16.16
C GLU A 150 -4.42 -0.15 -16.49
N VAL A 151 -5.59 -0.81 -16.42
CA VAL A 151 -6.91 -0.14 -16.58
C VAL A 151 -7.18 0.81 -15.42
N ILE A 152 -6.87 0.39 -14.19
CA ILE A 152 -6.98 1.25 -13.00
C ILE A 152 -6.08 2.47 -13.15
N LYS A 153 -4.81 2.29 -13.53
CA LYS A 153 -3.88 3.41 -13.76
C LYS A 153 -4.39 4.37 -14.82
N LEU A 154 -4.89 3.85 -15.93
CA LEU A 154 -5.47 4.66 -17.00
C LEU A 154 -6.64 5.51 -16.48
N ALA A 155 -7.54 4.93 -15.68
CA ALA A 155 -8.65 5.67 -15.07
C ALA A 155 -8.16 6.78 -14.11
N PHE A 156 -7.13 6.49 -13.29
CA PHE A 156 -6.52 7.49 -12.41
C PHE A 156 -5.90 8.66 -13.19
N GLU A 157 -5.23 8.37 -14.31
CA GLU A 157 -4.57 9.35 -15.17
C GLU A 157 -5.58 10.23 -15.93
N LEU A 158 -6.62 9.63 -16.52
CA LEU A 158 -7.58 10.36 -17.35
C LEU A 158 -8.62 11.17 -16.55
N TYR A 159 -9.06 10.65 -15.40
CA TYR A 159 -10.10 11.30 -14.58
C TYR A 159 -9.55 12.01 -13.34
N SER A 160 -8.21 12.10 -13.19
CA SER A 160 -7.54 12.75 -12.05
C SER A 160 -8.07 12.26 -10.69
N LEU A 161 -8.23 10.94 -10.53
CA LEU A 161 -8.83 10.37 -9.32
C LEU A 161 -8.00 10.63 -8.05
N ASP A 162 -6.71 10.95 -8.19
CA ASP A 162 -5.85 11.39 -7.09
C ASP A 162 -6.38 12.66 -6.39
N GLU A 163 -7.06 13.55 -7.11
CA GLU A 163 -7.69 14.73 -6.51
C GLU A 163 -8.82 14.34 -5.56
N ILE A 164 -9.56 13.26 -5.87
CA ILE A 164 -10.62 12.74 -5.00
C ILE A 164 -9.98 12.12 -3.76
N VAL A 165 -8.91 11.34 -3.92
CA VAL A 165 -8.19 10.74 -2.78
C VAL A 165 -7.65 11.81 -1.82
N LEU A 166 -7.18 12.95 -2.35
CA LEU A 166 -6.62 14.04 -1.54
C LEU A 166 -7.66 14.99 -0.95
N ASN A 167 -8.77 15.25 -1.67
CA ASN A 167 -9.70 16.33 -1.33
C ASN A 167 -11.12 15.85 -0.96
N SER A 168 -11.43 14.56 -1.04
CA SER A 168 -12.80 14.10 -0.77
C SER A 168 -13.16 14.19 0.72
N PHE A 169 -14.39 14.65 0.98
CA PHE A 169 -15.03 14.54 2.29
C PHE A 169 -15.48 13.09 2.61
N ASN A 170 -15.46 12.20 1.61
CA ASN A 170 -15.83 10.79 1.75
C ASN A 170 -14.57 9.95 1.99
N GLU A 171 -14.18 9.85 3.26
CA GLU A 171 -13.00 9.10 3.70
C GLU A 171 -13.02 7.64 3.22
N ARG A 172 -14.20 7.00 3.22
CA ARG A 172 -14.36 5.61 2.75
C ARG A 172 -14.00 5.46 1.27
N LEU A 173 -14.49 6.36 0.42
CA LEU A 173 -14.17 6.37 -1.01
C LEU A 173 -12.68 6.63 -1.24
N ALA A 174 -12.08 7.59 -0.53
CA ALA A 174 -10.65 7.87 -0.62
C ALA A 174 -9.79 6.66 -0.25
N ILE A 175 -10.15 5.93 0.83
CA ILE A 175 -9.46 4.71 1.25
C ILE A 175 -9.60 3.62 0.17
N LYS A 176 -10.81 3.36 -0.34
CA LYS A 176 -11.03 2.36 -1.40
C LYS A 176 -10.23 2.68 -2.67
N LEU A 177 -10.22 3.94 -3.11
CA LEU A 177 -9.43 4.38 -4.27
C LEU A 177 -7.92 4.27 -4.02
N ARG A 178 -7.44 4.67 -2.84
CA ARG A 178 -6.04 4.48 -2.44
C ARG A 178 -5.65 3.00 -2.52
N ASN A 179 -6.52 2.11 -2.01
CA ASN A 179 -6.30 0.67 -2.06
C ASN A 179 -6.30 0.13 -3.50
N ALA A 180 -7.26 0.58 -4.33
CA ALA A 180 -7.36 0.22 -5.74
C ALA A 180 -6.08 0.57 -6.52
N LYS A 181 -5.53 1.77 -6.33
CA LYS A 181 -4.28 2.23 -6.95
C LYS A 181 -3.08 1.33 -6.60
N ASN A 182 -3.13 0.71 -5.41
CA ASN A 182 -2.03 -0.04 -4.82
C ASN A 182 -2.18 -1.56 -4.96
N LEU A 183 -3.18 -2.03 -5.72
CA LEU A 183 -3.35 -3.46 -5.99
C LEU A 183 -2.14 -4.06 -6.72
N PRO A 184 -1.83 -5.35 -6.50
CA PRO A 184 -0.77 -6.04 -7.24
C PRO A 184 -1.13 -6.15 -8.73
N PRO A 185 -0.15 -6.10 -9.64
CA PRO A 185 -0.35 -6.30 -11.08
C PRO A 185 -0.52 -7.79 -11.40
N PHE A 186 -1.63 -8.40 -10.98
CA PHE A 186 -1.92 -9.79 -11.31
C PHE A 186 -2.33 -9.95 -12.77
N SER A 187 -1.93 -11.08 -13.36
CA SER A 187 -2.39 -11.44 -14.70
C SER A 187 -3.81 -12.02 -14.64
N PHE A 188 -4.58 -11.71 -15.68
CA PHE A 188 -5.91 -12.25 -15.93
C PHE A 188 -5.97 -13.14 -17.18
N GLU A 189 -4.90 -13.21 -17.97
CA GLU A 189 -4.86 -13.89 -19.27
C GLU A 189 -5.19 -15.38 -19.15
N ALA A 190 -4.63 -16.05 -18.14
CA ALA A 190 -4.83 -17.48 -17.92
C ALA A 190 -6.26 -17.84 -17.45
N LEU A 191 -7.10 -16.84 -17.15
CA LEU A 191 -8.43 -17.03 -16.57
C LEU A 191 -9.56 -17.04 -17.61
N GLN A 192 -9.26 -16.79 -18.89
CA GLN A 192 -10.26 -16.70 -19.97
C GLN A 192 -11.15 -17.95 -20.08
N ASN A 193 -10.57 -19.12 -19.85
CA ASN A 193 -11.21 -20.43 -20.03
C ASN A 193 -11.98 -20.92 -18.79
N LEU A 194 -11.97 -20.18 -17.69
CA LEU A 194 -12.69 -20.57 -16.48
C LEU A 194 -14.17 -20.17 -16.58
N ASP A 195 -15.07 -20.97 -16.02
CA ASP A 195 -16.45 -20.52 -15.81
C ASP A 195 -16.50 -19.22 -14.99
N GLU A 196 -17.49 -18.35 -15.23
CA GLU A 196 -17.58 -17.03 -14.60
C GLU A 196 -17.63 -17.10 -13.07
N GLU A 197 -18.42 -18.01 -12.49
CA GLU A 197 -18.54 -18.15 -11.03
C GLU A 197 -17.20 -18.60 -10.43
N LEU A 198 -16.57 -19.59 -11.04
CA LEU A 198 -15.26 -20.09 -10.62
C LEU A 198 -14.18 -19.02 -10.77
N ARG A 199 -14.22 -18.23 -11.85
CA ARG A 199 -13.27 -17.17 -12.15
C ARG A 199 -13.35 -16.06 -11.12
N ASN A 200 -14.54 -15.57 -10.81
CA ASN A 200 -14.74 -14.53 -9.80
C ASN A 200 -14.33 -15.03 -8.41
N THR A 201 -14.70 -16.27 -8.06
CA THR A 201 -14.27 -16.90 -6.80
C THR A 201 -12.75 -17.04 -6.72
N PHE A 202 -12.09 -17.42 -7.81
CA PHE A 202 -10.63 -17.52 -7.88
C PHE A 202 -9.97 -16.15 -7.69
N ILE A 203 -10.41 -15.12 -8.41
CA ILE A 203 -9.90 -13.75 -8.30
C ILE A 203 -9.98 -13.30 -6.83
N MET A 204 -11.16 -13.39 -6.21
CA MET A 204 -11.35 -13.00 -4.81
C MET A 204 -10.43 -13.75 -3.86
N THR A 205 -10.32 -15.08 -4.03
CA THR A 205 -9.49 -15.91 -3.15
C THR A 205 -8.00 -15.63 -3.34
N ARG A 206 -7.54 -15.37 -4.57
CA ARG A 206 -6.16 -15.00 -4.89
C ARG A 206 -5.79 -13.66 -4.27
N TYR A 207 -6.67 -12.65 -4.36
CA TYR A 207 -6.46 -11.36 -3.70
C TYR A 207 -6.44 -11.49 -2.18
N ALA A 208 -7.33 -12.29 -1.59
CA ALA A 208 -7.31 -12.57 -0.16
C ALA A 208 -6.00 -13.26 0.30
N ALA A 209 -5.44 -14.17 -0.52
CA ALA A 209 -4.12 -14.73 -0.25
C ALA A 209 -3.03 -13.63 -0.24
N TYR A 210 -3.09 -12.68 -1.16
CA TYR A 210 -2.14 -11.57 -1.21
C TYR A 210 -2.31 -10.53 -0.09
N THR A 211 -3.53 -10.21 0.32
CA THR A 211 -3.74 -9.30 1.46
C THR A 211 -3.12 -9.89 2.72
N CYS A 212 -3.23 -11.21 2.89
CA CYS A 212 -2.60 -12.00 3.95
C CYS A 212 -1.14 -12.41 3.69
N LEU A 213 -0.48 -11.94 2.61
CA LEU A 213 0.87 -12.41 2.21
C LEU A 213 1.90 -12.36 3.35
N GLU A 214 1.82 -11.31 4.16
CA GLU A 214 2.74 -11.01 5.27
C GLU A 214 2.12 -11.39 6.63
N ARG A 215 0.98 -12.09 6.66
CA ARG A 215 0.20 -12.44 7.86
C ARG A 215 0.02 -13.96 7.98
N ARG A 216 -0.39 -14.44 9.16
CA ARG A 216 -0.72 -15.86 9.38
C ARG A 216 -2.05 -16.21 8.71
N GLY A 217 -2.25 -17.49 8.37
CA GLY A 217 -3.54 -18.00 7.83
C GLY A 217 -3.64 -17.99 6.29
N ILE A 218 -2.60 -17.51 5.60
CA ILE A 218 -2.52 -17.48 4.14
C ILE A 218 -2.68 -18.87 3.50
N GLU A 219 -2.29 -19.94 4.20
CA GLU A 219 -2.31 -21.31 3.67
C GLU A 219 -3.73 -21.78 3.32
N SER A 220 -4.74 -21.32 4.07
CA SER A 220 -6.14 -21.63 3.80
C SER A 220 -6.61 -20.99 2.48
N TYR A 221 -6.24 -19.73 2.24
CA TYR A 221 -6.56 -19.03 1.00
C TYR A 221 -5.83 -19.63 -0.19
N ILE A 222 -4.53 -19.92 -0.06
CA ILE A 222 -3.74 -20.59 -1.11
C ILE A 222 -4.35 -21.94 -1.46
N LYS A 223 -4.72 -22.75 -0.45
CA LYS A 223 -5.32 -24.07 -0.67
C LYS A 223 -6.64 -23.94 -1.44
N ARG A 224 -7.51 -23.01 -1.06
CA ARG A 224 -8.79 -22.76 -1.75
C ARG A 224 -8.58 -22.30 -3.19
N ALA A 225 -7.67 -21.35 -3.43
CA ALA A 225 -7.38 -20.88 -4.79
C ALA A 225 -6.80 -21.99 -5.68
N LYS A 226 -5.92 -22.86 -5.13
CA LYS A 226 -5.35 -24.00 -5.87
C LYS A 226 -6.38 -25.06 -6.26
N VAL A 227 -7.49 -25.20 -5.51
CA VAL A 227 -8.58 -26.12 -5.90
C VAL A 227 -9.25 -25.66 -7.19
N ILE A 228 -9.34 -24.34 -7.41
CA ILE A 228 -9.98 -23.76 -8.60
C ILE A 228 -8.97 -23.70 -9.76
N PHE A 229 -7.80 -23.11 -9.52
CA PHE A 229 -6.78 -22.95 -10.56
C PHE A 229 -5.36 -23.01 -9.96
N ALA A 230 -4.77 -24.20 -9.99
CA ALA A 230 -3.45 -24.48 -9.39
C ALA A 230 -2.26 -23.96 -10.22
N SER A 231 -2.44 -23.77 -11.53
CA SER A 231 -1.36 -23.44 -12.46
C SER A 231 -1.13 -21.92 -12.62
N ASP A 232 -1.75 -21.12 -11.76
CA ASP A 232 -1.61 -19.66 -11.75
C ASP A 232 -0.20 -19.25 -11.29
N PRO A 233 0.59 -18.52 -12.12
CA PRO A 233 1.93 -18.10 -11.73
C PRO A 233 1.95 -17.16 -10.52
N ASP A 234 0.96 -16.27 -10.41
CA ASP A 234 0.87 -15.32 -9.30
C ASP A 234 0.61 -16.06 -7.97
N LEU A 235 -0.27 -17.06 -7.98
CA LEU A 235 -0.53 -17.92 -6.82
C LEU A 235 0.68 -18.79 -6.43
N GLU A 236 1.41 -19.34 -7.40
CA GLU A 236 2.68 -20.06 -7.13
C GLU A 236 3.70 -19.12 -6.46
N LEU A 237 3.83 -17.88 -6.96
CA LEU A 237 4.74 -16.90 -6.39
C LEU A 237 4.34 -16.49 -4.96
N ILE A 238 3.05 -16.25 -4.71
CA ILE A 238 2.48 -15.97 -3.37
C ILE A 238 2.82 -17.11 -2.39
N ASP A 239 2.69 -18.36 -2.83
CA ASP A 239 3.00 -19.55 -2.02
C ASP A 239 4.51 -19.64 -1.69
N ILE A 240 5.38 -19.38 -2.67
CA ILE A 240 6.83 -19.34 -2.45
C ILE A 240 7.20 -18.24 -1.44
N ILE A 241 6.65 -17.03 -1.62
CA ILE A 241 6.95 -15.86 -0.79
C ILE A 241 6.40 -16.03 0.63
N SER A 242 5.20 -16.57 0.81
CA SER A 242 4.62 -16.78 2.14
C SER A 242 5.41 -17.79 2.99
N SER A 243 6.16 -18.68 2.33
CA SER A 243 7.06 -19.63 2.99
C SER A 243 8.28 -18.98 3.67
N THR A 244 8.47 -17.66 3.58
CA THR A 244 9.61 -16.92 4.16
C THR A 244 9.75 -17.08 5.67
N GLY A 245 8.63 -17.16 6.39
CA GLY A 245 8.64 -17.40 7.84
C GLY A 245 9.00 -18.84 8.24
N LYS A 246 8.92 -19.79 7.30
CA LYS A 246 9.04 -21.24 7.58
C LYS A 246 10.31 -21.88 7.02
N LEU A 247 10.76 -21.43 5.85
CA LEU A 247 11.91 -21.98 5.15
C LEU A 247 13.13 -21.05 5.28
N ASN A 248 14.32 -21.63 5.14
CA ASN A 248 15.54 -20.83 5.09
C ASN A 248 15.62 -20.05 3.76
N GLN A 249 16.34 -18.92 3.79
CA GLN A 249 16.44 -17.98 2.65
C GLN A 249 17.03 -18.62 1.39
N ALA A 250 17.98 -19.55 1.53
CA ALA A 250 18.60 -20.25 0.41
C ALA A 250 17.60 -21.16 -0.33
N THR A 251 16.74 -21.85 0.41
CA THR A 251 15.69 -22.71 -0.17
C THR A 251 14.66 -21.89 -0.94
N ILE A 252 14.28 -20.74 -0.38
CA ILE A 252 13.33 -19.83 -1.05
C ILE A 252 13.98 -19.24 -2.30
N LEU A 253 15.25 -18.81 -2.24
CA LEU A 253 15.98 -18.32 -3.40
C LEU A 253 16.02 -19.38 -4.52
N LYS A 254 16.25 -20.66 -4.18
CA LYS A 254 16.21 -21.75 -5.16
C LYS A 254 14.84 -21.86 -5.84
N ARG A 255 13.74 -21.81 -5.08
CA ARG A 255 12.38 -21.85 -5.62
C ARG A 255 12.07 -20.64 -6.49
N ILE A 256 12.52 -19.46 -6.09
CA ILE A 256 12.36 -18.23 -6.88
C ILE A 256 13.14 -18.32 -8.20
N ASN A 257 14.35 -18.87 -8.21
CA ASN A 257 15.09 -19.09 -9.45
C ASN A 257 14.35 -20.06 -10.39
N GLN A 258 13.82 -21.16 -9.86
CA GLN A 258 13.02 -22.12 -10.64
C GLN A 258 11.73 -21.47 -11.19
N PHE A 259 11.12 -20.56 -10.43
CA PHE A 259 9.96 -19.80 -10.88
C PHE A 259 10.33 -18.84 -12.03
N ILE A 260 11.45 -18.12 -11.90
CA ILE A 260 11.94 -17.18 -12.93
C ILE A 260 12.33 -17.91 -14.21
N GLU A 261 12.85 -19.14 -14.13
CA GLU A 261 13.14 -19.97 -15.32
C GLU A 261 11.88 -20.23 -16.17
N LYS A 262 10.71 -20.37 -15.53
CA LYS A 262 9.43 -20.55 -16.21
C LYS A 262 8.75 -19.23 -16.58
N ASN A 263 8.97 -18.19 -15.78
CA ASN A 263 8.31 -16.89 -15.89
C ASN A 263 9.39 -15.77 -15.90
N PRO A 264 10.19 -15.66 -16.98
CA PRO A 264 11.36 -14.78 -17.01
C PRO A 264 10.98 -13.30 -16.93
N GLU A 265 9.78 -12.92 -17.33
CA GLU A 265 9.33 -11.52 -17.33
C GLU A 265 8.65 -11.09 -16.02
N ASN A 266 8.53 -11.97 -15.01
CA ASN A 266 7.80 -11.62 -13.79
C ASN A 266 8.60 -10.64 -12.90
N PRO A 267 8.13 -9.38 -12.72
CA PRO A 267 8.90 -8.36 -12.02
C PRO A 267 8.96 -8.60 -10.51
N THR A 268 7.88 -9.13 -9.92
CA THR A 268 7.83 -9.40 -8.48
C THR A 268 8.85 -10.48 -8.10
N ALA A 269 8.95 -11.57 -8.86
CA ALA A 269 9.88 -12.66 -8.58
C ALA A 269 11.34 -12.19 -8.66
N ARG A 270 11.69 -11.39 -9.67
CA ARG A 270 13.03 -10.80 -9.82
C ARG A 270 13.36 -9.81 -8.71
N MET A 271 12.43 -8.95 -8.33
CA MET A 271 12.62 -8.05 -7.19
C MET A 271 12.82 -8.84 -5.89
N TYR A 272 12.08 -9.93 -5.71
CA TYR A 272 12.23 -10.78 -4.53
C TYR A 272 13.57 -11.54 -4.54
N ARG A 273 14.08 -11.94 -5.71
CA ARG A 273 15.45 -12.46 -5.88
C ARG A 273 16.50 -11.42 -5.49
N LEU A 274 16.35 -10.17 -5.91
CA LEU A 274 17.22 -9.06 -5.47
C LEU A 274 17.22 -8.92 -3.95
N PHE A 275 16.04 -8.93 -3.33
CA PHE A 275 15.90 -8.87 -1.88
C PHE A 275 16.69 -9.98 -1.17
N LEU A 276 16.50 -11.23 -1.60
CA LEU A 276 17.19 -12.38 -1.03
C LEU A 276 18.70 -12.30 -1.22
N ASN A 277 19.17 -11.98 -2.43
CA ASN A 277 20.61 -11.86 -2.71
C ASN A 277 21.25 -10.72 -1.92
N GLN A 278 20.59 -9.57 -1.82
CA GLN A 278 21.06 -8.44 -1.02
C GLN A 278 21.16 -8.82 0.46
N LYS A 279 20.16 -9.52 1.00
CA LYS A 279 20.13 -9.98 2.40
C LYS A 279 21.22 -11.00 2.70
N MET A 280 21.48 -11.91 1.77
CA MET A 280 22.52 -12.94 1.90
C MET A 280 23.92 -12.48 1.47
N LYS A 281 24.05 -11.25 0.95
CA LYS A 281 25.30 -10.70 0.38
C LYS A 281 25.83 -11.52 -0.81
N ASN A 282 24.92 -12.09 -1.59
CA ASN A 282 25.25 -12.73 -2.85
C ASN A 282 25.47 -11.68 -3.95
N PRO A 283 26.15 -12.04 -5.06
CA PRO A 283 26.18 -11.20 -6.25
C PRO A 283 24.77 -10.84 -6.72
N ILE A 284 24.57 -9.56 -7.03
CA ILE A 284 23.32 -9.03 -7.55
C ILE A 284 23.28 -9.24 -9.07
N ASN A 285 22.17 -9.78 -9.58
CA ASN A 285 21.92 -9.78 -11.02
C ASN A 285 21.44 -8.38 -11.43
N ILE A 286 22.17 -7.76 -12.36
CA ILE A 286 21.90 -6.39 -12.81
C ILE A 286 20.61 -6.32 -13.64
N GLU A 287 20.30 -7.35 -14.41
CA GLU A 287 19.06 -7.41 -15.21
C GLU A 287 17.82 -7.30 -14.32
N ASP A 288 17.85 -7.92 -13.14
CA ASP A 288 16.73 -7.86 -12.20
C ASP A 288 16.42 -6.44 -11.72
N LEU A 289 17.41 -5.52 -11.77
CA LEU A 289 17.19 -4.13 -11.39
C LEU A 289 16.23 -3.43 -12.34
N GLU A 290 16.23 -3.77 -13.62
CA GLU A 290 15.32 -3.17 -14.61
C GLU A 290 13.88 -3.59 -14.33
N TYR A 291 13.67 -4.88 -14.06
CA TYR A 291 12.36 -5.41 -13.66
C TYR A 291 11.89 -4.89 -12.31
N ALA A 292 12.80 -4.65 -11.38
CA ALA A 292 12.45 -4.08 -10.09
C ALA A 292 11.97 -2.62 -10.20
N LEU A 293 12.18 -1.93 -11.33
CA LEU A 293 11.56 -0.62 -11.56
C LEU A 293 10.07 -0.74 -11.92
N LEU A 294 9.66 -1.89 -12.46
CA LEU A 294 8.26 -2.18 -12.80
C LEU A 294 7.41 -2.34 -11.55
N ASP A 295 6.10 -2.38 -11.78
CA ASP A 295 5.13 -2.59 -10.71
C ASP A 295 5.23 -4.01 -10.15
N THR A 296 5.08 -4.13 -8.83
CA THR A 296 5.25 -5.40 -8.11
C THR A 296 4.31 -5.46 -6.92
N TYR A 297 4.19 -6.64 -6.31
CA TYR A 297 3.38 -6.86 -5.10
C TYR A 297 3.79 -5.98 -3.90
N PHE A 298 5.00 -5.40 -3.89
CA PHE A 298 5.54 -4.65 -2.76
C PHE A 298 5.80 -3.17 -3.08
N SER A 299 5.14 -2.64 -4.11
CA SER A 299 5.42 -1.28 -4.58
C SER A 299 4.88 -0.18 -3.67
N VAL A 300 4.02 -0.51 -2.68
CA VAL A 300 3.48 0.47 -1.73
C VAL A 300 3.46 -0.12 -0.31
N PRO A 301 3.91 0.63 0.72
CA PRO A 301 3.76 0.21 2.11
C PRO A 301 2.27 0.08 2.46
N LYS A 302 1.86 -1.06 2.99
CA LYS A 302 0.52 -1.24 3.57
C LYS A 302 0.46 -0.38 4.84
N GLU A 303 -0.49 0.56 4.91
CA GLU A 303 -0.76 1.28 6.16
C GLU A 303 -1.23 0.25 7.19
N ASN A 304 -0.48 0.09 8.27
CA ASN A 304 -0.76 -0.91 9.30
C ASN A 304 -1.94 -0.44 10.17
N GLU A 305 -3.15 -0.75 9.74
CA GLU A 305 -4.32 -0.71 10.62
C GLU A 305 -4.29 -1.93 11.54
N LEU A 306 -3.82 -1.69 12.77
CA LEU A 306 -3.84 -2.60 13.91
C LEU A 306 -3.04 -3.91 13.79
N PHE A 307 -2.45 -4.25 14.94
CA PHE A 307 -1.51 -5.33 15.18
C PHE A 307 -2.01 -6.71 14.72
N ASP A 308 -1.56 -7.13 13.53
CA ASP A 308 -1.29 -8.55 13.23
C ASP A 308 0.22 -8.78 13.28
N ASP A 309 0.65 -9.98 13.68
CA ASP A 309 2.06 -10.41 13.64
C ASP A 309 2.56 -10.41 12.18
N ILE A 310 3.09 -9.28 11.71
CA ILE A 310 3.74 -9.16 10.39
C ILE A 310 4.93 -10.12 10.36
N ILE A 311 4.90 -11.06 9.40
CA ILE A 311 5.93 -12.10 9.25
C ILE A 311 7.20 -11.50 8.61
N PHE A 312 7.05 -10.67 7.59
CA PHE A 312 8.12 -9.90 6.95
C PHE A 312 7.52 -8.79 6.09
N HIS A 313 8.27 -7.70 5.86
CA HIS A 313 7.89 -6.63 4.94
C HIS A 313 9.07 -6.22 4.04
N VAL A 314 8.80 -5.94 2.76
CA VAL A 314 9.82 -5.48 1.78
C VAL A 314 9.56 -4.03 1.38
N ASP A 315 10.35 -3.11 1.94
CA ASP A 315 10.42 -1.72 1.47
C ASP A 315 11.25 -1.65 0.18
N LYS A 316 10.58 -1.52 -0.96
CA LYS A 316 11.17 -1.43 -2.30
C LYS A 316 12.19 -0.29 -2.43
N ASN A 317 11.87 0.89 -1.89
CA ASN A 317 12.74 2.07 -1.96
C ASN A 317 14.01 1.85 -1.14
N LYS A 318 13.88 1.29 0.06
CA LYS A 318 15.05 0.91 0.87
C LYS A 318 15.90 -0.16 0.18
N LEU A 319 15.29 -1.19 -0.40
CA LEU A 319 16.01 -2.26 -1.10
C LEU A 319 16.84 -1.73 -2.26
N LEU A 320 16.21 -1.00 -3.19
CA LEU A 320 16.90 -0.41 -4.34
C LEU A 320 17.96 0.59 -3.89
N GLY A 321 17.65 1.42 -2.89
CA GLY A 321 18.59 2.35 -2.28
C GLY A 321 19.85 1.66 -1.75
N PHE A 322 19.71 0.48 -1.13
CA PHE A 322 20.83 -0.29 -0.60
C PHE A 322 21.66 -0.91 -1.72
N ILE A 323 21.01 -1.50 -2.72
CA ILE A 323 21.72 -2.11 -3.87
C ILE A 323 22.51 -1.05 -4.64
N TYR A 324 21.88 0.09 -4.99
CA TYR A 324 22.58 1.16 -5.70
C TYR A 324 23.71 1.78 -4.88
N PHE A 325 23.57 1.80 -3.55
CA PHE A 325 24.64 2.23 -2.66
C PHE A 325 25.84 1.29 -2.73
N ASP A 326 25.60 -0.02 -2.69
CA ASP A 326 26.66 -1.04 -2.77
C ASP A 326 27.32 -1.07 -4.16
N LEU A 327 26.56 -0.75 -5.23
CA LEU A 327 27.06 -0.52 -6.58
C LEU A 327 27.78 0.84 -6.75
N LYS A 328 27.91 1.64 -5.69
CA LYS A 328 28.53 2.98 -5.68
C LYS A 328 27.84 4.01 -6.59
N LYS A 329 26.59 3.76 -7.00
CA LYS A 329 25.74 4.70 -7.75
C LYS A 329 25.02 5.65 -6.77
N TYR A 330 25.79 6.45 -6.03
CA TYR A 330 25.28 7.22 -4.88
C TYR A 330 24.14 8.21 -5.16
N PRO A 331 24.10 8.94 -6.30
CA PRO A 331 22.98 9.82 -6.61
C PRO A 331 21.65 9.05 -6.75
N ILE A 332 21.70 7.90 -7.41
CA ILE A 332 20.54 7.00 -7.59
C ILE A 332 20.16 6.36 -6.25
N ALA A 333 21.14 5.91 -5.48
CA ALA A 333 20.90 5.37 -4.15
C ALA A 333 20.14 6.38 -3.26
N TYR A 334 20.58 7.64 -3.27
CA TYR A 334 19.95 8.71 -2.51
C TYR A 334 18.49 8.95 -2.93
N SER A 335 18.18 8.98 -4.23
CA SER A 335 16.81 9.22 -4.72
C SER A 335 15.81 8.16 -4.26
N TYR A 336 16.27 6.93 -4.04
CA TYR A 336 15.45 5.85 -3.46
C TYR A 336 15.42 5.90 -1.93
N LEU A 337 16.58 6.02 -1.27
CA LEU A 337 16.66 6.01 0.20
C LEU A 337 15.82 7.11 0.85
N ILE A 338 15.68 8.27 0.20
CA ILE A 338 14.89 9.38 0.73
C ILE A 338 13.38 9.09 0.73
N LYS A 339 12.94 8.15 -0.12
CA LYS A 339 11.54 7.69 -0.26
C LYS A 339 11.28 6.39 0.50
N ALA A 340 12.26 5.88 1.28
CA ALA A 340 12.07 4.71 2.11
C ALA A 340 10.97 4.96 3.16
N THR A 341 10.20 3.92 3.49
CA THR A 341 9.08 4.00 4.43
C THR A 341 9.52 4.51 5.79
N ASP A 342 10.69 4.06 6.27
CA ASP A 342 11.30 4.54 7.51
C ASP A 342 12.73 5.07 7.28
N THR A 343 12.82 6.37 7.04
CA THR A 343 14.11 7.08 6.93
C THR A 343 14.79 7.34 8.28
N SER A 344 14.12 7.04 9.41
CA SER A 344 14.69 7.16 10.75
C SER A 344 15.62 6.00 11.09
N MET A 345 15.44 4.83 10.44
CA MET A 345 16.29 3.67 10.60
C MET A 345 17.77 4.04 10.44
N LYS A 346 18.60 3.69 11.43
CA LYS A 346 20.04 4.02 11.42
C LYS A 346 20.73 3.63 10.11
N SER A 347 20.47 2.44 9.58
CA SER A 347 21.10 1.94 8.35
C SER A 347 20.72 2.71 7.08
N VAL A 348 19.50 3.27 7.04
CA VAL A 348 19.01 4.13 5.95
C VAL A 348 19.59 5.53 6.11
N ARG A 349 19.42 6.12 7.30
CA ARG A 349 19.92 7.44 7.65
C ARG A 349 21.42 7.60 7.38
N ASP A 350 22.23 6.64 7.81
CA ASP A 350 23.70 6.70 7.68
C ASP A 350 24.12 6.68 6.20
N ARG A 351 23.38 5.96 5.33
CA ARG A 351 23.61 5.95 3.88
C ARG A 351 23.17 7.25 3.21
N ILE A 352 22.01 7.81 3.59
CA ILE A 352 21.56 9.12 3.10
C ILE A 352 22.62 10.18 3.45
N ALA A 353 23.06 10.22 4.71
CA ALA A 353 24.08 11.15 5.16
C ALA A 353 25.41 10.98 4.42
N PHE A 354 25.79 9.74 4.07
CA PHE A 354 26.97 9.47 3.25
C PHE A 354 26.82 10.05 1.84
N CYS A 355 25.71 9.79 1.16
CA CYS A 355 25.45 10.34 -0.18
C CYS A 355 25.48 11.87 -0.18
N LEU A 356 24.84 12.51 0.80
CA LEU A 356 24.82 13.96 0.95
C LEU A 356 26.22 14.55 1.22
N LYS A 357 27.06 13.87 2.02
CA LYS A 357 28.46 14.29 2.23
C LYS A 357 29.28 14.25 0.94
N LEU A 358 29.07 13.23 0.11
CA LEU A 358 29.71 13.15 -1.21
C LEU A 358 29.24 14.26 -2.15
N ASP A 359 27.93 14.52 -2.23
CA ASP A 359 27.41 15.61 -3.07
C ASP A 359 27.90 16.98 -2.58
N LEU A 360 27.94 17.18 -1.25
CA LEU A 360 28.50 18.39 -0.66
C LEU A 360 29.97 18.60 -1.04
N LYS A 361 30.77 17.53 -1.02
CA LYS A 361 32.18 17.59 -1.43
C LYS A 361 32.27 17.97 -2.91
N ARG A 362 31.51 17.30 -3.77
CA ARG A 362 31.47 17.56 -5.21
C ARG A 362 31.09 19.01 -5.53
N GLU A 363 30.00 19.51 -4.94
CA GLU A 363 29.51 20.88 -5.19
C GLU A 363 30.49 21.95 -4.66
N LYS A 364 31.24 21.67 -3.58
CA LYS A 364 32.30 22.58 -3.11
C LYS A 364 33.51 22.64 -4.06
N GLU A 365 33.83 21.52 -4.71
CA GLU A 365 35.00 21.41 -5.59
C GLU A 365 34.70 21.92 -7.01
N THR A 366 33.50 21.66 -7.53
CA THR A 366 33.14 21.90 -8.94
C THR A 366 32.42 23.22 -9.16
N THR A 367 31.14 23.30 -8.79
CA THR A 367 30.22 24.41 -9.07
C THR A 367 30.34 25.57 -8.08
N LYS A 368 30.77 25.30 -6.85
CA LYS A 368 30.82 26.26 -5.73
C LYS A 368 29.49 27.00 -5.51
N ASN A 369 28.37 26.37 -5.87
CA ASN A 369 27.05 26.96 -5.74
C ASN A 369 26.67 27.11 -4.26
N LYS A 370 26.69 28.36 -3.76
CA LYS A 370 26.45 28.66 -2.35
C LYS A 370 25.04 28.28 -1.88
N LEU A 371 24.04 28.41 -2.75
CA LEU A 371 22.65 28.06 -2.42
C LEU A 371 22.53 26.54 -2.27
N ARG A 372 22.97 25.78 -3.28
CA ARG A 372 22.96 24.31 -3.23
C ARG A 372 23.77 23.75 -2.06
N ILE A 373 24.95 24.32 -1.78
CA ILE A 373 25.76 23.93 -0.62
C ILE A 373 24.98 24.15 0.69
N LYS A 374 24.27 25.28 0.82
CA LYS A 374 23.43 25.56 1.98
C LYS A 374 22.29 24.54 2.09
N ASP A 375 21.65 24.21 0.97
CA ASP A 375 20.55 23.23 0.94
C ASP A 375 21.02 21.84 1.35
N ILE A 376 22.15 21.37 0.83
CA ILE A 376 22.72 20.06 1.22
C ILE A 376 23.08 20.05 2.72
N TRP A 377 23.59 21.16 3.27
CA TRP A 377 23.85 21.25 4.72
C TRP A 377 22.59 21.17 5.56
N THR A 378 21.52 21.86 5.14
CA THR A 378 20.21 21.80 5.79
C THR A 378 19.69 20.36 5.76
N GLU A 379 19.73 19.72 4.60
CA GLU A 379 19.25 18.34 4.44
C GLU A 379 20.08 17.34 5.26
N LEU A 380 21.41 17.47 5.24
CA LEU A 380 22.32 16.65 6.03
C LEU A 380 22.08 16.81 7.54
N SER A 381 21.54 17.94 8.00
CA SER A 381 21.19 18.14 9.41
C SER A 381 20.03 17.24 9.86
N PHE A 382 19.13 16.82 8.96
CA PHE A 382 18.06 15.88 9.27
C PHE A 382 18.57 14.45 9.45
N TYR A 383 19.72 14.10 8.85
CA TYR A 383 20.25 12.73 8.87
C TYR A 383 21.52 12.58 9.73
N SER A 384 22.06 13.66 10.28
CA SER A 384 23.26 13.59 11.12
C SER A 384 23.19 14.61 12.27
N ILE A 385 23.29 14.09 13.51
CA ILE A 385 23.29 14.89 14.74
C ILE A 385 24.43 15.92 14.71
N PHE A 386 25.62 15.49 14.30
CA PHE A 386 26.80 16.35 14.26
C PHE A 386 26.63 17.55 13.30
N THR A 387 25.99 17.33 12.15
CA THR A 387 25.77 18.37 11.15
C THR A 387 24.66 19.32 11.58
N TYR A 388 23.65 18.82 12.28
CA TYR A 388 22.69 19.66 13.00
C TYR A 388 23.37 20.55 14.04
N GLU A 389 24.27 20.01 14.87
CA GLU A 389 24.97 20.81 15.87
C GLU A 389 25.78 21.94 15.24
N LEU A 390 26.49 21.67 14.14
CA LEU A 390 27.20 22.70 13.38
C LEU A 390 26.26 23.76 12.80
N LEU A 391 25.09 23.35 12.29
CA LEU A 391 24.07 24.27 11.78
C LEU A 391 23.56 25.18 12.89
N VAL A 392 23.16 24.61 14.04
CA VAL A 392 22.65 25.34 15.21
C VAL A 392 23.72 26.28 15.78
N LEU A 393 24.97 25.85 15.88
CA LEU A 393 26.07 26.71 16.32
C LEU A 393 26.27 27.90 15.37
N LYS A 394 26.08 27.69 14.07
CA LYS A 394 26.23 28.74 13.06
C LYS A 394 25.06 29.73 13.08
N THR A 395 23.84 29.27 13.35
CA THR A 395 22.62 30.11 13.36
C THR A 395 22.35 30.75 14.71
N GLN A 396 22.69 30.09 15.83
CA GLN A 396 22.44 30.53 17.20
C GLN A 396 23.73 30.83 18.00
N LYS A 397 24.74 31.41 17.34
CA LYS A 397 26.08 31.70 17.89
C LYS A 397 26.11 32.25 19.33
N LYS A 398 25.11 33.05 19.74
CA LYS A 398 25.10 33.74 21.06
C LYS A 398 24.49 32.94 22.22
N LYS A 399 23.59 31.97 22.00
CA LYS A 399 22.89 31.26 23.11
C LYS A 399 23.60 29.98 23.55
N VAL A 400 24.09 29.16 22.61
CA VAL A 400 24.67 27.84 22.92
C VAL A 400 26.07 27.96 23.54
N ILE A 401 26.90 28.88 23.03
CA ILE A 401 28.24 29.14 23.58
C ILE A 401 28.13 29.73 24.99
N GLY A 402 27.16 30.62 25.23
CA GLY A 402 26.92 31.21 26.55
C GLY A 402 26.53 30.20 27.63
N ILE A 403 25.70 29.20 27.28
CA ILE A 403 25.27 28.13 28.21
C ILE A 403 26.40 27.14 28.51
N LEU A 404 27.22 26.79 27.52
CA LEU A 404 28.41 25.96 27.74
C LEU A 404 29.46 26.70 28.58
N PHE A 405 29.64 28.01 28.36
CA PHE A 405 30.53 28.84 29.17
C PHE A 405 30.03 29.03 30.61
N SER A 406 28.72 29.13 30.83
CA SER A 406 28.15 29.27 32.17
C SER A 406 28.24 27.96 32.96
N LEU A 407 28.01 26.81 32.32
CA LEU A 407 28.22 25.49 32.94
C LEU A 407 29.71 25.24 33.26
N ALA A 408 30.61 25.61 32.35
CA ALA A 408 32.05 25.55 32.62
C ALA A 408 32.48 26.49 33.76
N ARG A 409 31.95 27.72 33.81
CA ARG A 409 32.19 28.65 34.93
C ARG A 409 31.66 28.13 36.26
N LEU A 410 30.46 27.56 36.27
CA LEU A 410 29.87 26.96 37.46
C LEU A 410 30.73 25.79 37.98
N ALA A 411 31.23 24.96 37.07
CA ALA A 411 32.10 23.84 37.42
C ALA A 411 33.47 24.30 37.94
N ILE A 412 34.05 25.37 37.38
CA ILE A 412 35.28 26.00 37.88
C ILE A 412 35.05 26.63 39.27
N LEU A 413 33.93 27.31 39.48
CA LEU A 413 33.56 27.91 40.78
C LEU A 413 33.38 26.82 41.85
N LEU A 414 32.70 25.74 41.52
CA LEU A 414 32.54 24.59 42.41
C LEU A 414 33.89 23.89 42.66
N MET A 415 34.77 23.75 41.66
CA MET A 415 36.13 23.22 41.85
C MET A 415 36.93 24.08 42.85
N LEU A 416 36.88 25.40 42.71
CA LEU A 416 37.52 26.35 43.63
C LEU A 416 36.93 26.27 45.04
N PHE A 417 35.61 26.06 45.17
CA PHE A 417 34.94 25.89 46.46
C PHE A 417 35.32 24.56 47.13
N THR A 418 35.51 23.50 46.36
CA THR A 418 35.93 22.17 46.88
C THR A 418 37.41 22.09 47.22
N GLY A 419 38.26 22.95 46.60
CA GLY A 419 39.66 23.10 46.97
C GLY A 419 39.89 23.69 48.36
N ILE A 420 38.85 24.23 49.00
CA ILE A 420 38.89 24.77 50.37
C ILE A 420 38.79 23.64 51.43
N PHE A 421 38.38 22.42 51.05
CA PHE A 421 38.17 21.26 51.95
C PHE A 421 39.10 20.08 51.66
N ALA A 422 40.28 20.34 51.09
CA ALA A 422 41.15 19.31 50.54
C ALA A 422 42.01 18.59 51.59
N ASP A 423 41.44 17.59 52.28
CA ASP A 423 42.23 16.53 52.94
C ASP A 423 42.25 15.21 52.13
N ASP A 424 41.36 15.03 51.16
CA ASP A 424 41.26 13.77 50.39
C ASP A 424 41.13 14.01 48.88
N LEU A 425 42.29 14.21 48.24
CA LEU A 425 42.43 14.63 46.83
C LEU A 425 41.90 13.57 45.85
N ASP A 426 41.89 12.30 46.23
CA ASP A 426 41.43 11.19 45.39
C ASP A 426 39.90 11.07 45.36
N PHE A 427 39.22 11.36 46.47
CA PHE A 427 37.75 11.43 46.52
C PHE A 427 37.21 12.51 45.58
N TRP A 428 37.77 13.73 45.65
CA TRP A 428 37.33 14.84 44.82
C TRP A 428 37.62 14.62 43.33
N ARG A 429 38.75 13.98 42.99
CA ARG A 429 39.02 13.57 41.61
C ARG A 429 37.96 12.59 41.09
N GLY A 430 37.60 11.57 41.86
CA GLY A 430 36.54 10.62 41.52
C GLY A 430 35.18 11.30 41.35
N PHE A 431 34.82 12.19 42.28
CA PHE A 431 33.59 12.97 42.22
C PHE A 431 33.51 13.83 40.96
N TRP A 432 34.58 14.57 40.63
CA TRP A 432 34.60 15.44 39.46
C TRP A 432 34.54 14.65 38.15
N VAL A 433 35.27 13.53 38.03
CA VAL A 433 35.18 12.66 36.84
C VAL A 433 33.76 12.13 36.67
N LEU A 434 33.11 11.69 37.75
CA LEU A 434 31.74 11.19 37.71
C LEU A 434 30.73 12.30 37.36
N PHE A 435 30.85 13.47 37.99
CA PHE A 435 29.97 14.62 37.76
C PHE A 435 30.08 15.14 36.32
N PHE A 436 31.30 15.29 35.78
CA PHE A 436 31.48 15.68 34.39
C PHE A 436 30.98 14.59 33.43
N SER A 437 31.20 13.32 33.73
CA SER A 437 30.69 12.22 32.90
C SER A 437 29.15 12.20 32.86
N ILE A 438 28.49 12.41 34.00
CA ILE A 438 27.02 12.47 34.11
C ILE A 438 26.48 13.71 33.40
N THR A 439 27.06 14.89 33.62
CA THR A 439 26.61 16.12 32.98
C THR A 439 26.80 16.08 31.46
N ILE A 440 27.91 15.53 30.97
CA ILE A 440 28.12 15.27 29.54
C ILE A 440 27.07 14.27 29.02
N GLY A 441 26.82 13.17 29.74
CA GLY A 441 25.82 12.17 29.37
C GLY A 441 24.40 12.73 29.27
N VAL A 442 23.96 13.48 30.28
CA VAL A 442 22.64 14.16 30.31
C VAL A 442 22.53 15.18 29.17
N HIS A 443 23.61 15.95 28.92
CA HIS A 443 23.64 16.92 27.83
C HIS A 443 23.54 16.25 26.46
N LEU A 444 24.25 15.14 26.24
CA LEU A 444 24.18 14.36 25.00
C LEU A 444 22.79 13.75 24.78
N LEU A 445 22.15 13.24 25.83
CA LEU A 445 20.78 12.72 25.76
C LEU A 445 19.75 13.82 25.46
N PHE A 446 19.85 14.96 26.14
CA PHE A 446 18.98 16.11 25.88
C PHE A 446 19.14 16.60 24.44
N ARG A 447 20.38 16.73 23.96
CA ARG A 447 20.66 17.12 22.57
C ARG A 447 20.11 16.13 21.56
N LYS A 448 20.25 14.82 21.82
CA LYS A 448 19.67 13.78 20.96
C LYS A 448 18.16 13.95 20.85
N ASN A 449 17.46 14.16 21.97
CA ASN A 449 16.01 14.34 21.98
C ASN A 449 15.59 15.60 21.22
N VAL A 450 16.27 16.73 21.46
CA VAL A 450 16.03 17.99 20.73
C VAL A 450 16.25 17.82 19.22
N TRP A 451 17.32 17.12 18.82
CA TRP A 451 17.60 16.85 17.41
C TRP A 451 16.53 15.96 16.76
N VAL A 452 16.10 14.88 17.43
CA VAL A 452 15.04 14.01 16.93
C VAL A 452 13.76 14.82 16.71
N LYS A 453 13.38 15.65 17.68
CA LYS A 453 12.23 16.55 17.57
C LYS A 453 12.37 17.53 16.39
N TYR A 454 13.52 18.21 16.27
CA TYR A 454 13.80 19.11 15.15
C TYR A 454 13.68 18.39 13.80
N ARG A 455 14.30 17.21 13.68
CA ARG A 455 14.26 16.39 12.46
C ARG A 455 12.81 16.07 12.10
N ASP A 456 12.04 15.56 13.05
CA ASP A 456 10.68 15.07 12.76
C ASP A 456 9.73 16.23 12.41
N GLU A 457 9.85 17.39 13.07
CA GLU A 457 9.05 18.57 12.78
C GLU A 457 9.40 19.24 11.44
N ASN A 458 10.68 19.35 11.10
CA ASN A 458 11.13 20.21 9.99
C ASN A 458 11.39 19.44 8.70
N ARG A 459 11.64 18.12 8.77
CA ARG A 459 11.98 17.31 7.59
C ARG A 459 10.81 17.23 6.62
N GLU A 460 9.59 16.98 7.12
CA GLU A 460 8.42 16.87 6.26
C GLU A 460 8.10 18.19 5.57
N GLU A 461 8.08 19.29 6.33
CA GLU A 461 7.84 20.63 5.77
C GLU A 461 8.90 21.01 4.71
N TYR A 462 10.17 20.67 4.97
CA TYR A 462 11.25 20.87 4.01
C TYR A 462 11.01 20.10 2.70
N TYR A 463 10.62 18.81 2.77
CA TYR A 463 10.38 18.05 1.54
C TYR A 463 9.08 18.43 0.85
N ARG A 464 8.02 18.76 1.59
CA ARG A 464 6.79 19.30 1.02
C ARG A 464 7.09 20.56 0.22
N SER A 465 7.82 21.53 0.78
CA SER A 465 8.21 22.75 0.05
C SER A 465 9.18 22.49 -1.12
N LYS A 466 10.15 21.59 -0.95
CA LYS A 466 11.14 21.23 -2.00
C LYS A 466 10.48 20.56 -3.21
N PHE A 467 9.44 19.76 -3.00
CA PHE A 467 8.77 18.99 -4.04
C PHE A 467 7.40 19.52 -4.46
N ALA A 468 6.85 20.55 -3.78
CA ALA A 468 5.55 21.15 -4.10
C ALA A 468 5.41 21.65 -5.56
N ASN A 469 6.53 21.95 -6.23
CA ASN A 469 6.55 22.45 -7.60
C ASN A 469 6.94 21.40 -8.64
N ILE A 470 7.13 20.14 -8.23
CA ILE A 470 7.32 19.03 -9.17
C ILE A 470 5.92 18.44 -9.39
N LYS A 471 5.19 19.03 -10.34
CA LYS A 471 3.94 18.45 -10.87
C LYS A 471 4.23 17.14 -11.56
#